data_AF-A0AAD0M6C9-F1
#
_entry.id   AF-A0AAD0M6C9-F1
#
_cell.length_a   1.000
_cell.length_b   1.000
_cell.length_c   1.000
_cell.angle_alpha   90.00
_cell.angle_beta   90.00
_cell.angle_gamma   90.00
#
_symmetry.space_group_name_H-M   'P 1'
#
loop_
_entity.id
_entity.type
_entity.pdbx_description
1 polymer ?
#
loop_
_entity_poly.entity_id
_entity_poly.type
_entity_poly.pdbx_seq_one_letter_code
_entity_poly.pdbx_strand_id
1 'polypeptide(L)'
;MSPNQPVTRQDLADQLQPLAFECYSLDWFCAGKDAPLSSQEAAVGLEQFNAVAKNCQTLFIQAQGLFSDFQEMDAWGRASNLSKYLDDYVIPFALGLESDLLTRVSRWVGDGLQVFHFLDDHPSKAAMMTRRLSMRAPYPGNHPGTEPPLTPPAFFYNGQFRHAFLHKMMFRSEVDKCIHTICEGARQNVVQAAVWINTIHKAADEHPATGEQIKELIGEHLMSTPVEGLEALREYILGRHAPSGLECSERATKLFGGLVYRQLSPDDISSQLSMLRLNDRYFTSLFLTELNRSLVDSTKHFDNNERGDEYDAGPQGARQFKELFDQLALSAQDLAVIAMSVAGKYSPGKQMDLMELPVADQVEMVLADVHRDSMVTVNPEGNLRHSVLSAILKAMPVDLVSEISQKSDASRMLTYKLTGQKSHLRGLQNKKLLDSVMGSDLGL
;
A
#
# COMPACT_ATOMS: atom_id res chain seq x y z
N MET A 1 -17.80 43.24 29.11
CA MET A 1 -16.61 43.70 28.36
C MET A 1 -17.09 44.62 27.26
N SER A 2 -16.53 45.83 27.17
CA SER A 2 -16.92 46.82 26.15
C SER A 2 -16.42 46.36 24.76
N PRO A 3 -17.21 46.47 23.68
CA PRO A 3 -16.97 45.66 22.47
C PRO A 3 -15.82 46.10 21.55
N ASN A 4 -14.97 47.06 21.93
CA ASN A 4 -14.08 47.76 20.99
C ASN A 4 -12.64 48.02 21.49
N GLN A 5 -12.14 47.33 22.51
CA GLN A 5 -10.70 47.40 22.82
C GLN A 5 -9.93 46.44 21.90
N PRO A 6 -8.86 46.90 21.21
CA PRO A 6 -8.02 46.03 20.40
C PRO A 6 -7.35 45.00 21.31
N VAL A 7 -7.50 43.72 20.99
CA VAL A 7 -6.85 42.62 21.71
C VAL A 7 -5.34 42.81 21.62
N THR A 8 -4.64 42.67 22.74
CA THR A 8 -3.17 42.79 22.84
C THR A 8 -2.52 41.42 23.03
N ARG A 9 -1.19 41.34 22.83
CA ARG A 9 -0.41 40.13 23.16
C ARG A 9 -0.48 39.77 24.65
N GLN A 10 -0.65 40.76 25.52
CA GLN A 10 -0.84 40.51 26.95
C GLN A 10 -2.20 39.85 27.23
N ASP A 11 -3.26 40.30 26.57
CA ASP A 11 -4.58 39.69 26.69
C ASP A 11 -4.58 38.21 26.25
N LEU A 12 -3.77 37.87 25.23
CA LEU A 12 -3.56 36.48 24.83
C LEU A 12 -2.81 35.67 25.90
N ALA A 13 -1.74 36.22 26.49
CA ALA A 13 -1.00 35.54 27.56
C ALA A 13 -1.91 35.24 28.76
N ASP A 14 -2.73 36.22 29.15
CA ASP A 14 -3.65 36.11 30.28
C ASP A 14 -4.77 35.08 30.04
N GLN A 15 -5.16 34.85 28.78
CA GLN A 15 -6.13 33.81 28.39
C GLN A 15 -5.52 32.41 28.26
N LEU A 16 -4.26 32.33 27.86
CA LEU A 16 -3.60 31.08 27.47
C LEU A 16 -3.36 30.15 28.66
N GLN A 17 -2.94 30.69 29.81
CA GLN A 17 -2.67 29.88 31.00
C GLN A 17 -3.95 29.26 31.62
N PRO A 18 -5.06 30.01 31.84
CA PRO A 18 -6.34 29.43 32.25
C PRO A 18 -6.85 28.38 31.28
N LEU A 19 -6.79 28.66 29.97
CA LEU A 19 -7.27 27.75 28.94
C LEU A 19 -6.44 26.45 28.88
N ALA A 20 -5.12 26.55 29.04
CA ALA A 20 -4.26 25.36 29.13
C ALA A 20 -4.56 24.52 30.38
N PHE A 21 -4.95 25.14 31.49
CA PHE A 21 -5.38 24.42 32.69
C PHE A 21 -6.71 23.68 32.47
N GLU A 22 -7.68 24.30 31.78
CA GLU A 22 -8.92 23.64 31.37
C GLU A 22 -8.65 22.44 30.46
N CYS A 23 -7.78 22.60 29.46
CA CYS A 23 -7.32 21.53 28.59
C CYS A 23 -6.65 20.38 29.38
N TYR A 24 -5.75 20.70 30.31
CA TYR A 24 -5.09 19.71 31.16
C TYR A 24 -6.09 18.94 32.03
N SER A 25 -7.03 19.65 32.65
CA SER A 25 -8.08 19.05 33.49
C SER A 25 -8.94 18.08 32.69
N LEU A 26 -9.28 18.43 31.44
CA LEU A 26 -10.07 17.57 30.56
C LEU A 26 -9.27 16.38 30.02
N ASP A 27 -8.00 16.55 29.64
CA ASP A 27 -7.14 15.42 29.23
C ASP A 27 -7.00 14.41 30.37
N TRP A 28 -6.86 14.88 31.61
CA TRP A 28 -6.82 14.03 32.79
C TRP A 28 -8.16 13.34 33.09
N PHE A 29 -9.28 14.06 32.98
CA PHE A 29 -10.63 13.48 33.09
C PHE A 29 -10.85 12.34 32.09
N CYS A 30 -10.33 12.50 30.86
CA CYS A 30 -10.44 11.50 29.80
C CYS A 30 -9.45 10.33 29.97
N ALA A 31 -8.26 10.57 30.52
CA ALA A 31 -7.21 9.56 30.67
C ALA A 31 -7.24 8.78 32.00
N GLY A 32 -7.95 9.28 33.02
CA GLY A 32 -7.74 8.91 34.42
C GLY A 32 -8.73 7.92 35.05
N LYS A 33 -9.64 7.29 34.30
CA LYS A 33 -10.58 6.31 34.88
C LYS A 33 -10.33 4.89 34.36
N ASP A 34 -9.97 4.00 35.29
CA ASP A 34 -9.85 2.54 35.06
C ASP A 34 -11.22 1.87 34.77
N ALA A 35 -12.33 2.58 35.06
CA ALA A 35 -13.68 2.16 34.76
C ALA A 35 -14.29 3.02 33.64
N PRO A 36 -15.10 2.43 32.73
CA PRO A 36 -15.77 3.18 31.66
C PRO A 36 -16.67 4.28 32.25
N LEU A 37 -16.65 5.45 31.63
CA LEU A 37 -17.54 6.57 31.98
C LEU A 37 -19.00 6.15 31.80
N SER A 38 -19.88 6.59 32.71
CA SER A 38 -21.32 6.49 32.47
C SER A 38 -21.72 7.36 31.27
N SER A 39 -22.83 7.04 30.59
CA SER A 39 -23.29 7.80 29.42
C SER A 39 -23.50 9.29 29.72
N GLN A 40 -23.94 9.63 30.94
CA GLN A 40 -24.13 11.02 31.37
C GLN A 40 -22.80 11.75 31.58
N GLU A 41 -21.80 11.09 32.18
CA GLU A 41 -20.46 11.67 32.34
C GLU A 41 -19.74 11.84 31.01
N ALA A 42 -19.93 10.91 30.07
CA ALA A 42 -19.39 11.01 28.72
C ALA A 42 -19.99 12.20 27.95
N ALA A 43 -21.31 12.40 28.02
CA ALA A 43 -21.99 13.53 27.38
C ALA A 43 -21.51 14.88 27.93
N VAL A 44 -21.39 15.01 29.25
CA VAL A 44 -20.86 16.23 29.89
C VAL A 44 -19.40 16.47 29.52
N GLY A 45 -18.58 15.41 29.51
CA GLY A 45 -17.18 15.50 29.09
C GLY A 45 -17.03 15.94 27.63
N LEU A 46 -17.90 15.46 26.74
CA LEU A 46 -17.93 15.85 25.33
C LEU A 46 -18.33 17.32 25.15
N GLU A 47 -19.35 17.79 25.86
CA GLU A 47 -19.77 19.20 25.82
C GLU A 47 -18.64 20.13 26.29
N GLN A 48 -17.97 19.77 27.40
CA GLN A 48 -16.83 20.51 27.92
C GLN A 48 -15.64 20.49 26.95
N PHE A 49 -15.34 19.33 26.36
CA PHE A 49 -14.30 19.21 25.34
C PHE A 49 -14.57 20.15 24.16
N ASN A 50 -15.79 20.12 23.62
CA ASN A 50 -16.18 20.95 22.48
C ASN A 50 -16.07 22.45 22.82
N ALA A 51 -16.48 22.84 24.03
CA ALA A 51 -16.38 24.23 24.48
C ALA A 51 -14.92 24.69 24.59
N VAL A 52 -14.06 23.90 25.25
CA VAL A 52 -12.64 24.24 25.44
C VAL A 52 -11.90 24.24 24.11
N ALA A 53 -12.10 23.22 23.26
CA ALA A 53 -11.47 23.17 21.95
C ALA A 53 -11.89 24.34 21.04
N LYS A 54 -13.16 24.78 21.10
CA LYS A 54 -13.64 25.98 20.39
C LYS A 54 -12.99 27.26 20.93
N ASN A 55 -12.78 27.35 22.24
CA ASN A 55 -12.05 28.46 22.84
C ASN A 55 -10.59 28.48 22.37
N CYS A 56 -9.93 27.32 22.30
CA CYS A 56 -8.58 27.21 21.74
C CYS A 56 -8.52 27.66 20.27
N GLN A 57 -9.47 27.22 19.43
CA GLN A 57 -9.56 27.69 18.04
C GLN A 57 -9.77 29.20 17.95
N THR A 58 -10.63 29.76 18.81
CA THR A 58 -10.88 31.21 18.86
C THR A 58 -9.62 31.99 19.26
N LEU A 59 -8.85 31.48 20.22
CA LEU A 59 -7.56 32.05 20.61
C LEU A 59 -6.59 32.11 19.40
N PHE A 60 -6.51 31.04 18.60
CA PHE A 60 -5.69 31.02 17.39
C PHE A 60 -6.16 32.03 16.34
N ILE A 61 -7.47 32.21 16.17
CA ILE A 61 -8.01 33.23 15.26
C ILE A 61 -7.67 34.65 15.73
N GLN A 62 -7.70 34.91 17.04
CA GLN A 62 -7.27 36.20 17.60
C GLN A 62 -5.76 36.41 17.43
N ALA A 63 -4.96 35.36 17.64
CA ALA A 63 -3.51 35.40 17.49
C ALA A 63 -3.07 35.74 16.06
N GLN A 64 -3.80 35.30 15.04
CA GLN A 64 -3.55 35.69 13.64
C GLN A 64 -3.68 37.19 13.38
N GLY A 65 -4.37 37.95 14.25
CA GLY A 65 -4.42 39.41 14.17
C GLY A 65 -3.25 40.12 14.87
N LEU A 66 -2.46 39.39 15.65
CA LEU A 66 -1.40 39.94 16.53
C LEU A 66 0.01 39.50 16.15
N PHE A 67 0.12 38.41 15.41
CA PHE A 67 1.37 37.84 14.91
C PHE A 67 1.30 37.73 13.40
N SER A 68 2.44 37.98 12.74
CA SER A 68 2.58 37.87 11.29
C SER A 68 2.41 36.43 10.80
N ASP A 69 2.95 35.47 11.56
CA ASP A 69 2.80 34.04 11.31
C ASP A 69 2.84 33.24 12.63
N PHE A 70 2.66 31.91 12.53
CA PHE A 70 2.70 31.04 13.71
C PHE A 70 4.11 30.92 14.31
N GLN A 71 5.17 31.10 13.53
CA GLN A 71 6.55 31.04 14.05
C GLN A 71 6.83 32.21 14.99
N GLU A 72 6.34 33.40 14.67
CA GLU A 72 6.41 34.57 15.54
C GLU A 72 5.63 34.33 16.85
N MET A 73 4.46 33.72 16.76
CA MET A 73 3.68 33.34 17.95
C MET A 73 4.43 32.30 18.81
N ASP A 74 5.02 31.26 18.20
CA ASP A 74 5.80 30.25 18.91
C ASP A 74 7.04 30.87 19.58
N ALA A 75 7.77 31.71 18.85
CA ALA A 75 8.94 32.42 19.38
C ALA A 75 8.57 33.34 20.55
N TRP A 76 7.45 34.06 20.45
CA TRP A 76 6.90 34.84 21.55
C TRP A 76 6.52 33.95 22.73
N GLY A 77 5.82 32.83 22.48
CA GLY A 77 5.44 31.86 23.50
C GLY A 77 6.65 31.29 24.24
N ARG A 78 7.74 30.99 23.54
CA ARG A 78 9.02 30.56 24.16
C ARG A 78 9.64 31.68 24.99
N ALA A 79 9.73 32.90 24.46
CA ALA A 79 10.28 34.05 25.17
C ALA A 79 9.48 34.41 26.44
N SER A 80 8.18 34.15 26.43
CA SER A 80 7.27 34.38 27.55
C SER A 80 7.06 33.15 28.46
N ASN A 81 7.80 32.05 28.26
CA ASN A 81 7.65 30.78 29.01
C ASN A 81 6.25 30.14 28.93
N LEU A 82 5.54 30.36 27.82
CA LEU A 82 4.21 29.82 27.53
C LEU A 82 4.22 28.64 26.55
N SER A 83 5.37 28.29 25.96
CA SER A 83 5.48 27.22 24.94
C SER A 83 4.91 25.89 25.40
N LYS A 84 5.17 25.49 26.66
CA LYS A 84 4.61 24.25 27.22
C LYS A 84 3.09 24.24 27.19
N TYR A 85 2.45 25.37 27.49
CA TYR A 85 0.98 25.48 27.49
C TYR A 85 0.41 25.37 26.07
N LEU A 86 1.11 25.95 25.09
CA LEU A 86 0.75 25.86 23.68
C LEU A 86 0.90 24.44 23.13
N ASP A 87 2.09 23.85 23.27
CA ASP A 87 2.43 22.57 22.66
C ASP A 87 1.71 21.38 23.30
N ASP A 88 1.62 21.35 24.64
CA ASP A 88 1.11 20.19 25.35
C ASP A 88 -0.42 20.18 25.43
N TYR A 89 -1.08 21.34 25.31
CA TYR A 89 -2.50 21.48 25.63
C TYR A 89 -3.29 22.25 24.57
N VAL A 90 -2.98 23.52 24.34
CA VAL A 90 -3.85 24.40 23.54
C VAL A 90 -3.88 24.00 22.05
N ILE A 91 -2.72 23.70 21.44
CA ILE A 91 -2.65 23.24 20.04
C ILE A 91 -3.40 21.90 19.86
N PRO A 92 -3.16 20.86 20.67
CA PRO A 92 -3.91 19.61 20.60
C PRO A 92 -5.42 19.76 20.63
N PHE A 93 -5.95 20.56 21.56
CA PHE A 93 -7.39 20.78 21.66
C PHE A 93 -7.91 21.59 20.47
N ALA A 94 -7.21 22.63 20.02
CA ALA A 94 -7.62 23.41 18.87
C ALA A 94 -7.72 22.56 17.59
N LEU A 95 -6.81 21.60 17.42
CA LEU A 95 -6.75 20.74 16.23
C LEU A 95 -7.61 19.48 16.35
N GLY A 96 -8.09 19.13 17.54
CA GLY A 96 -8.86 17.91 17.81
C GLY A 96 -10.36 18.02 17.55
N LEU A 97 -10.90 19.24 17.38
CA LEU A 97 -12.34 19.48 17.18
C LEU A 97 -12.67 19.86 15.74
N GLU A 98 -13.55 19.11 15.10
CA GLU A 98 -14.17 19.47 13.83
C GLU A 98 -14.99 20.78 13.96
N SER A 99 -14.62 21.82 13.20
CA SER A 99 -15.34 23.10 13.20
C SER A 99 -15.09 23.93 11.93
N ASP A 100 -15.90 24.96 11.72
CA ASP A 100 -15.72 25.95 10.64
C ASP A 100 -14.39 26.74 10.76
N LEU A 101 -13.87 26.90 11.98
CA LEU A 101 -12.61 27.63 12.22
C LEU A 101 -11.39 26.75 11.98
N LEU A 102 -11.53 25.43 12.07
CA LEU A 102 -10.41 24.49 12.05
C LEU A 102 -9.60 24.58 10.76
N THR A 103 -10.23 24.77 9.59
CA THR A 103 -9.47 24.90 8.33
C THR A 103 -8.48 26.06 8.38
N ARG A 104 -8.91 27.22 8.89
CA ARG A 104 -8.06 28.41 9.03
C ARG A 104 -7.00 28.25 10.12
N VAL A 105 -7.35 27.62 11.24
CA VAL A 105 -6.40 27.34 12.34
C VAL A 105 -5.34 26.32 11.89
N SER A 106 -5.75 25.22 11.26
CA SER A 106 -4.86 24.15 10.81
C SER A 106 -3.87 24.62 9.75
N ARG A 107 -4.26 25.52 8.85
CA ARG A 107 -3.35 26.14 7.88
C ARG A 107 -2.29 26.97 8.58
N TRP A 108 -2.69 27.91 9.43
CA TRP A 108 -1.75 28.80 10.11
C TRP A 108 -0.76 28.05 11.00
N VAL A 109 -1.25 27.10 11.81
CA VAL A 109 -0.41 26.24 12.66
C VAL A 109 0.47 25.32 11.81
N GLY A 110 -0.09 24.74 10.74
CA GLY A 110 0.62 23.84 9.83
C GLY A 110 1.77 24.51 9.10
N ASP A 111 1.53 25.70 8.55
CA ASP A 111 2.54 26.49 7.83
C ASP A 111 3.75 26.80 8.72
N GLY A 112 3.50 27.14 10.00
CA GLY A 112 4.57 27.40 10.96
C GLY A 112 5.29 26.13 11.41
N LEU A 113 4.57 25.04 11.70
CA LEU A 113 5.16 23.77 12.14
C LEU A 113 5.99 23.08 11.04
N GLN A 114 5.59 23.21 9.77
CA GLN A 114 6.31 22.60 8.65
C GLN A 114 7.75 23.13 8.52
N VAL A 115 7.99 24.41 8.86
CA VAL A 115 9.33 25.01 8.82
C VAL A 115 10.28 24.39 9.85
N PHE A 116 9.76 23.98 11.01
CA PHE A 116 10.56 23.32 12.05
C PHE A 116 10.86 21.85 11.74
N HIS A 117 10.08 21.20 10.88
CA HIS A 117 10.31 19.78 10.52
C HIS A 117 11.61 19.56 9.74
N PHE A 118 12.08 20.56 9.00
CA PHE A 118 13.37 20.49 8.30
C PHE A 118 14.58 20.53 9.24
N LEU A 119 14.38 20.81 10.53
CA LEU A 119 15.45 20.94 11.52
C LEU A 119 15.57 19.74 12.46
N ASP A 120 14.50 18.97 12.68
CA ASP A 120 14.51 17.74 13.49
C ASP A 120 13.44 16.75 12.97
N ASP A 121 13.83 15.50 12.72
CA ASP A 121 13.01 14.38 12.20
C ASP A 121 11.94 13.86 13.21
N HIS A 122 11.57 14.67 14.20
CA HIS A 122 10.61 14.30 15.24
C HIS A 122 9.25 14.93 14.96
N PRO A 123 8.14 14.15 15.03
CA PRO A 123 6.81 14.75 15.00
C PRO A 123 6.73 15.74 16.16
N SER A 124 6.32 16.99 15.88
CA SER A 124 6.20 18.00 16.93
C SER A 124 5.40 17.41 18.09
N LYS A 125 5.86 17.61 19.33
CA LYS A 125 5.20 17.08 20.53
C LYS A 125 3.69 17.36 20.52
N ALA A 126 3.29 18.53 20.00
CA ALA A 126 1.92 18.92 19.73
C ALA A 126 1.16 17.97 18.78
N ALA A 127 1.74 17.53 17.66
CA ALA A 127 1.11 16.57 16.75
C ALA A 127 0.86 15.21 17.42
N MET A 128 1.82 14.72 18.21
CA MET A 128 1.65 13.49 19.01
C MET A 128 0.56 13.65 20.06
N MET A 129 0.53 14.77 20.79
CA MET A 129 -0.50 15.06 21.78
C MET A 129 -1.89 15.23 21.13
N THR A 130 -1.98 15.86 19.97
CA THR A 130 -3.23 15.99 19.20
C THR A 130 -3.79 14.62 18.82
N ARG A 131 -2.94 13.75 18.25
CA ARG A 131 -3.34 12.38 17.91
C ARG A 131 -3.75 11.59 19.15
N ARG A 132 -3.03 11.76 20.26
CA ARG A 132 -3.38 11.12 21.53
C ARG A 132 -4.73 11.61 22.03
N LEU A 133 -5.00 12.91 21.98
CA LEU A 133 -6.24 13.54 22.40
C LEU A 133 -7.42 13.06 21.55
N SER A 134 -7.28 13.05 20.21
CA SER A 134 -8.35 12.55 19.32
C SER A 134 -8.64 11.07 19.57
N MET A 135 -7.63 10.28 19.92
CA MET A 135 -7.76 8.86 20.28
C MET A 135 -8.22 8.63 21.73
N ARG A 136 -8.28 9.68 22.58
CA ARG A 136 -8.64 9.60 24.02
C ARG A 136 -9.82 10.45 24.45
N ALA A 137 -10.37 11.30 23.57
CA ALA A 137 -11.60 12.06 23.81
C ALA A 137 -12.67 11.13 24.41
N PRO A 138 -13.50 11.56 25.37
CA PRO A 138 -14.20 10.66 26.28
C PRO A 138 -15.10 9.66 25.54
N TYR A 139 -14.59 8.46 25.30
CA TYR A 139 -15.30 7.39 24.64
C TYR A 139 -16.20 6.70 25.68
N PRO A 140 -17.53 6.66 25.49
CA PRO A 140 -18.32 5.66 26.16
C PRO A 140 -17.80 4.29 25.70
N GLY A 141 -17.24 3.50 26.62
CA GLY A 141 -16.82 2.14 26.30
C GLY A 141 -18.03 1.37 25.77
N ASN A 142 -17.93 0.81 24.55
CA ASN A 142 -18.83 -0.11 23.84
C ASN A 142 -20.22 -0.42 24.47
N HIS A 143 -20.99 0.60 24.85
CA HIS A 143 -22.33 0.42 25.41
C HIS A 143 -23.34 0.61 24.27
N PRO A 144 -24.23 -0.36 24.02
CA PRO A 144 -25.25 -0.19 22.99
C PRO A 144 -26.16 0.99 23.36
N GLY A 145 -26.21 2.01 22.49
CA GLY A 145 -27.03 3.22 22.67
C GLY A 145 -26.27 4.48 23.10
N THR A 146 -24.95 4.45 23.23
CA THR A 146 -24.14 5.68 23.43
C THR A 146 -23.81 6.35 22.10
N GLU A 147 -23.79 7.69 22.08
CA GLU A 147 -23.41 8.48 20.91
C GLU A 147 -22.04 8.03 20.37
N PRO A 148 -21.85 8.03 19.03
CA PRO A 148 -20.61 7.59 18.43
C PRO A 148 -19.44 8.42 18.94
N PRO A 149 -18.22 7.85 18.91
CA PRO A 149 -17.01 8.57 19.27
C PRO A 149 -16.88 9.92 18.56
N LEU A 150 -16.20 10.87 19.21
CA LEU A 150 -15.77 12.11 18.58
C LEU A 150 -15.10 11.78 17.25
N THR A 151 -15.76 12.12 16.14
CA THR A 151 -15.23 11.81 14.82
C THR A 151 -13.96 12.63 14.62
N PRO A 152 -12.84 11.99 14.26
CA PRO A 152 -11.62 12.71 13.97
C PRO A 152 -11.89 13.75 12.87
N PRO A 153 -11.25 14.93 12.95
CA PRO A 153 -11.54 15.98 11.99
C PRO A 153 -11.24 15.54 10.54
N ALA A 154 -12.17 15.84 9.63
CA ALA A 154 -12.07 15.44 8.23
C ALA A 154 -10.95 16.21 7.51
N PHE A 155 -10.28 15.59 6.54
CA PHE A 155 -9.24 16.28 5.77
C PHE A 155 -9.82 17.34 4.80
N PHE A 156 -11.02 17.09 4.29
CA PHE A 156 -11.74 18.01 3.40
C PHE A 156 -13.09 18.38 4.02
N TYR A 157 -13.34 19.68 4.19
CA TYR A 157 -14.55 20.18 4.82
C TYR A 157 -14.99 21.51 4.20
N ASN A 158 -16.29 21.71 4.00
CA ASN A 158 -16.88 22.92 3.42
C ASN A 158 -16.18 23.42 2.14
N GLY A 159 -15.83 22.49 1.24
CA GLY A 159 -15.21 22.82 -0.05
C GLY A 159 -13.72 23.16 0.03
N GLN A 160 -13.06 22.93 1.17
CA GLN A 160 -11.67 23.29 1.40
C GLN A 160 -10.87 22.13 1.98
N PHE A 161 -9.65 21.94 1.45
CA PHE A 161 -8.66 21.09 2.07
C PHE A 161 -8.04 21.77 3.28
N ARG A 162 -7.83 20.99 4.34
CA ARG A 162 -7.03 21.41 5.49
C ARG A 162 -5.55 21.23 5.20
N HIS A 163 -4.71 21.69 6.11
CA HIS A 163 -3.26 21.62 5.93
C HIS A 163 -2.78 20.17 5.81
N ALA A 164 -2.27 19.79 4.64
CA ALA A 164 -1.97 18.40 4.27
C ALA A 164 -0.92 17.77 5.20
N PHE A 165 0.21 18.44 5.43
CA PHE A 165 1.29 17.95 6.29
C PHE A 165 0.79 17.63 7.70
N LEU A 166 0.04 18.56 8.27
CA LEU A 166 -0.44 18.49 9.65
C LEU A 166 -1.48 17.36 9.79
N HIS A 167 -2.40 17.23 8.83
CA HIS A 167 -3.37 16.14 8.82
C HIS A 167 -2.73 14.78 8.54
N LYS A 168 -1.73 14.69 7.66
CA LYS A 168 -0.98 13.45 7.42
C LYS A 168 -0.28 12.95 8.69
N MET A 169 0.23 13.86 9.52
CA MET A 169 0.87 13.51 10.80
C MET A 169 -0.13 13.07 11.88
N MET A 170 -1.27 13.76 12.01
CA MET A 170 -2.20 13.55 13.13
C MET A 170 -3.33 12.57 12.80
N PHE A 171 -3.85 12.65 11.57
CA PHE A 171 -5.08 11.99 11.10
C PHE A 171 -4.85 11.27 9.76
N ARG A 172 -3.76 10.51 9.64
CA ARG A 172 -3.41 9.78 8.41
C ARG A 172 -4.59 8.98 7.82
N SER A 173 -5.37 8.32 8.67
CA SER A 173 -6.56 7.57 8.23
C SER A 173 -7.61 8.45 7.54
N GLU A 174 -7.81 9.68 7.99
CA GLU A 174 -8.78 10.60 7.39
C GLU A 174 -8.26 11.21 6.10
N VAL A 175 -6.94 11.40 5.98
CA VAL A 175 -6.29 11.74 4.71
C VAL A 175 -6.49 10.60 3.72
N ASP A 176 -6.11 9.37 4.07
CA ASP A 176 -6.23 8.20 3.20
C ASP A 176 -7.70 7.96 2.75
N LYS A 177 -8.66 8.09 3.67
CA LYS A 177 -10.11 8.03 3.36
C LYS A 177 -10.54 9.12 2.37
N CYS A 178 -10.05 10.35 2.56
CA CYS A 178 -10.38 11.46 1.67
C CYS A 178 -9.80 11.23 0.26
N ILE A 179 -8.53 10.82 0.16
CA ILE A 179 -7.87 10.49 -1.10
C ILE A 179 -8.60 9.36 -1.83
N HIS A 180 -8.98 8.30 -1.10
CA HIS A 180 -9.78 7.22 -1.64
C HIS A 180 -11.15 7.70 -2.14
N THR A 181 -11.83 8.56 -1.38
CA THR A 181 -13.14 9.15 -1.77
C THR A 181 -13.03 9.99 -3.03
N ILE A 182 -11.94 10.77 -3.17
CA ILE A 182 -11.66 11.55 -4.38
C ILE A 182 -11.51 10.62 -5.58
N CYS A 183 -10.68 9.58 -5.45
CA CYS A 183 -10.42 8.64 -6.54
C CYS A 183 -11.69 7.85 -6.91
N GLU A 184 -12.41 7.27 -5.95
CA GLU A 184 -13.65 6.56 -6.24
C GLU A 184 -14.74 7.47 -6.82
N GLY A 185 -14.87 8.69 -6.31
CA GLY A 185 -15.81 9.67 -6.83
C GLY A 185 -15.49 10.08 -8.27
N ALA A 186 -14.21 10.30 -8.58
CA ALA A 186 -13.75 10.60 -9.93
C ALA A 186 -13.96 9.41 -10.88
N ARG A 187 -13.67 8.19 -10.41
CA ARG A 187 -13.80 6.95 -11.19
C ARG A 187 -15.22 6.67 -11.64
N GLN A 188 -16.19 6.94 -10.78
CA GLN A 188 -17.61 6.64 -11.05
C GLN A 188 -18.29 7.70 -11.92
N ASN A 189 -17.76 8.93 -11.99
CA ASN A 189 -18.43 10.04 -12.66
C ASN A 189 -17.46 11.11 -13.16
N VAL A 190 -17.43 11.33 -14.47
CA VAL A 190 -16.61 12.35 -15.15
C VAL A 190 -16.87 13.77 -14.61
N VAL A 191 -18.12 14.10 -14.25
CA VAL A 191 -18.46 15.39 -13.65
C VAL A 191 -17.82 15.55 -12.28
N GLN A 192 -17.85 14.49 -11.45
CA GLN A 192 -17.19 14.50 -10.14
C GLN A 192 -15.66 14.58 -10.29
N ALA A 193 -15.09 13.92 -11.31
CA ALA A 193 -13.66 14.06 -11.61
C ALA A 193 -13.30 15.53 -11.91
N ALA A 194 -14.09 16.23 -12.73
CA ALA A 194 -13.89 17.65 -13.03
C ALA A 194 -14.03 18.53 -11.77
N VAL A 195 -15.01 18.25 -10.90
CA VAL A 195 -15.18 18.96 -9.62
C VAL A 195 -13.96 18.78 -8.73
N TRP A 196 -13.46 17.55 -8.58
CA TRP A 196 -12.27 17.28 -7.78
C TRP A 196 -11.02 17.92 -8.35
N ILE A 197 -10.80 17.81 -9.66
CA ILE A 197 -9.68 18.47 -10.36
C ILE A 197 -9.69 19.98 -10.08
N ASN A 198 -10.85 20.64 -10.26
CA ASN A 198 -10.98 22.07 -9.99
C ASN A 198 -10.74 22.41 -8.51
N THR A 199 -11.21 21.57 -7.59
CA THR A 199 -11.03 21.76 -6.15
C THR A 199 -9.56 21.63 -5.74
N ILE A 200 -8.86 20.63 -6.29
CA ILE A 200 -7.42 20.42 -6.06
C ILE A 200 -6.61 21.54 -6.72
N HIS A 201 -6.99 21.99 -7.91
CA HIS A 201 -6.38 23.12 -8.59
C HIS A 201 -6.47 24.40 -7.78
N LYS A 202 -7.68 24.75 -7.35
CA LYS A 202 -7.92 25.90 -6.48
C LYS A 202 -7.10 25.83 -5.19
N ALA A 203 -7.02 24.65 -4.56
CA ALA A 203 -6.21 24.48 -3.36
C ALA A 203 -4.70 24.64 -3.63
N ALA A 204 -4.21 24.20 -4.79
CA ALA A 204 -2.82 24.40 -5.19
C ALA A 204 -2.49 25.86 -5.55
N ASP A 205 -3.45 26.61 -6.07
CA ASP A 205 -3.27 28.04 -6.37
C ASP A 205 -3.33 28.89 -5.09
N GLU A 206 -4.31 28.63 -4.21
CA GLU A 206 -4.50 29.39 -2.96
C GLU A 206 -3.48 29.00 -1.88
N HIS A 207 -3.08 27.72 -1.84
CA HIS A 207 -2.19 27.17 -0.82
C HIS A 207 -1.18 26.17 -1.43
N PRO A 208 -0.12 26.66 -2.11
CA PRO A 208 0.79 25.82 -2.90
C PRO A 208 1.39 24.62 -2.17
N ALA A 209 1.89 24.80 -0.94
CA ALA A 209 2.49 23.72 -0.15
C ALA A 209 1.49 22.59 0.17
N THR A 210 0.24 22.95 0.51
CA THR A 210 -0.83 21.99 0.75
C THR A 210 -1.26 21.31 -0.55
N GLY A 211 -1.39 22.08 -1.64
CA GLY A 211 -1.75 21.54 -2.95
C GLY A 211 -0.73 20.56 -3.52
N GLU A 212 0.56 20.85 -3.38
CA GLU A 212 1.65 19.95 -3.80
C GLU A 212 1.57 18.61 -3.07
N GLN A 213 1.41 18.63 -1.74
CA GLN A 213 1.27 17.41 -0.94
C GLN A 213 -0.01 16.63 -1.25
N ILE A 214 -1.13 17.33 -1.53
CA ILE A 214 -2.35 16.66 -1.99
C ILE A 214 -2.11 15.96 -3.32
N LYS A 215 -1.47 16.63 -4.27
CA LYS A 215 -1.13 16.04 -5.57
C LYS A 215 -0.21 14.83 -5.41
N GLU A 216 0.79 14.91 -4.55
CA GLU A 216 1.68 13.79 -4.23
C GLU A 216 0.92 12.59 -3.66
N LEU A 217 0.09 12.81 -2.63
CA LEU A 217 -0.71 11.75 -2.00
C LEU A 217 -1.73 11.11 -2.95
N ILE A 218 -2.41 11.92 -3.76
CA ILE A 218 -3.30 11.41 -4.81
C ILE A 218 -2.48 10.64 -5.85
N GLY A 219 -1.32 11.16 -6.25
CA GLY A 219 -0.42 10.52 -7.21
C GLY A 219 0.04 9.13 -6.75
N GLU A 220 0.50 9.01 -5.50
CA GLU A 220 0.84 7.73 -4.86
C GLU A 220 -0.33 6.74 -4.91
N HIS A 221 -1.54 7.19 -4.60
CA HIS A 221 -2.73 6.35 -4.66
C HIS A 221 -3.06 5.92 -6.10
N LEU A 222 -3.07 6.86 -7.04
CA LEU A 222 -3.35 6.61 -8.47
C LEU A 222 -2.37 5.62 -9.10
N MET A 223 -1.10 5.60 -8.68
CA MET A 223 -0.10 4.63 -9.15
C MET A 223 -0.40 3.19 -8.70
N SER A 224 -1.32 2.98 -7.76
CA SER A 224 -1.74 1.66 -7.29
C SER A 224 -3.16 1.26 -7.72
N THR A 225 -4.01 2.23 -8.02
CA THR A 225 -5.44 2.06 -8.37
C THR A 225 -5.64 1.75 -9.86
N PRO A 226 -6.72 1.05 -10.27
CA PRO A 226 -7.10 0.88 -11.67
C PRO A 226 -7.15 2.19 -12.47
N VAL A 227 -6.74 2.16 -13.74
CA VAL A 227 -6.72 3.37 -14.61
C VAL A 227 -8.11 3.76 -15.10
N GLU A 228 -8.98 2.77 -15.34
CA GLU A 228 -10.31 2.97 -15.91
C GLU A 228 -11.16 3.94 -15.09
N GLY A 229 -11.63 5.00 -15.74
CA GLY A 229 -12.45 6.07 -15.15
C GLY A 229 -11.64 7.16 -14.45
N LEU A 230 -10.32 7.03 -14.37
CA LEU A 230 -9.42 7.96 -13.69
C LEU A 230 -8.51 8.74 -14.65
N GLU A 231 -8.74 8.65 -15.96
CA GLU A 231 -7.86 9.18 -17.00
C GLU A 231 -7.61 10.69 -16.84
N ALA A 232 -8.69 11.47 -16.64
CA ALA A 232 -8.60 12.93 -16.47
C ALA A 232 -7.88 13.33 -15.17
N LEU A 233 -8.14 12.60 -14.07
CA LEU A 233 -7.49 12.86 -12.78
C LEU A 233 -5.99 12.51 -12.86
N ARG A 234 -5.64 11.41 -13.54
CA ARG A 234 -4.25 10.99 -13.79
C ARG A 234 -3.53 11.99 -14.67
N GLU A 235 -4.15 12.46 -15.75
CA GLU A 235 -3.56 13.49 -16.61
C GLU A 235 -3.27 14.78 -15.82
N TYR A 236 -4.20 15.21 -14.97
CA TYR A 236 -4.02 16.41 -14.15
C TYR A 236 -2.94 16.26 -13.06
N ILE A 237 -2.91 15.12 -12.36
CA ILE A 237 -2.02 14.90 -11.21
C ILE A 237 -0.63 14.40 -11.63
N LEU A 238 -0.59 13.39 -12.51
CA LEU A 238 0.64 12.71 -12.94
C LEU A 238 1.19 13.25 -14.27
N GLY A 239 0.47 14.16 -14.94
CA GLY A 239 0.83 14.67 -16.27
C GLY A 239 0.60 13.69 -17.41
N ARG A 240 -0.02 12.53 -17.14
CA ARG A 240 -0.31 11.47 -18.13
C ARG A 240 -1.45 10.58 -17.67
N HIS A 241 -2.28 10.12 -18.61
CA HIS A 241 -3.31 9.12 -18.32
C HIS A 241 -2.71 7.70 -18.25
N ALA A 242 -1.82 7.35 -19.19
CA ALA A 242 -1.21 6.02 -19.25
C ALA A 242 -0.16 5.80 -18.15
N PRO A 243 0.03 4.56 -17.66
CA PRO A 243 1.03 4.25 -16.64
C PRO A 243 2.47 4.40 -17.17
N SER A 244 3.40 4.88 -16.33
CA SER A 244 4.84 4.90 -16.67
C SER A 244 5.45 3.51 -16.67
N GLY A 245 6.63 3.38 -17.30
CA GLY A 245 7.49 2.22 -17.06
C GLY A 245 7.80 1.99 -15.57
N LEU A 246 8.06 3.05 -14.79
CA LEU A 246 8.27 2.93 -13.33
C LEU A 246 7.02 2.39 -12.60
N GLU A 247 5.84 2.96 -12.87
CA GLU A 247 4.58 2.47 -12.30
C GLU A 247 4.32 1.01 -12.70
N CYS A 248 4.60 0.66 -13.95
CA CYS A 248 4.49 -0.71 -14.42
C CYS A 248 5.47 -1.67 -13.72
N SER A 249 6.74 -1.31 -13.55
CA SER A 249 7.72 -2.13 -12.81
C SER A 249 7.30 -2.36 -11.35
N GLU A 250 6.77 -1.33 -10.68
CA GLU A 250 6.26 -1.46 -9.31
C GLU A 250 5.05 -2.38 -9.23
N ARG A 251 4.10 -2.24 -10.16
CA ARG A 251 2.91 -3.11 -10.26
C ARG A 251 3.30 -4.56 -10.59
N ALA A 252 4.23 -4.75 -11.52
CA ALA A 252 4.76 -6.07 -11.88
C ALA A 252 5.44 -6.74 -10.69
N THR A 253 6.26 -5.99 -9.94
CA THR A 253 6.88 -6.50 -8.70
C THR A 253 5.83 -6.96 -7.68
N LYS A 254 4.74 -6.19 -7.49
CA LYS A 254 3.63 -6.58 -6.61
C LYS A 254 2.88 -7.81 -7.12
N LEU A 255 2.66 -7.91 -8.44
CA LEU A 255 2.04 -9.08 -9.07
C LEU A 255 2.89 -10.33 -8.85
N PHE A 256 4.20 -10.27 -9.15
CA PHE A 256 5.11 -11.41 -9.03
C PHE A 256 5.29 -11.83 -7.57
N GLY A 257 5.50 -10.88 -6.65
CA GLY A 257 5.52 -11.15 -5.22
C GLY A 257 4.19 -11.73 -4.72
N GLY A 258 3.07 -11.24 -5.24
CA GLY A 258 1.75 -11.79 -4.98
C GLY A 258 1.62 -13.25 -5.39
N LEU A 259 2.12 -13.64 -6.57
CA LEU A 259 2.11 -15.02 -7.05
C LEU A 259 2.97 -15.97 -6.19
N VAL A 260 4.07 -15.48 -5.65
CA VAL A 260 5.02 -16.28 -4.86
C VAL A 260 4.58 -16.42 -3.40
N TYR A 261 4.12 -15.33 -2.79
CA TYR A 261 3.88 -15.27 -1.34
C TYR A 261 2.40 -15.31 -0.95
N ARG A 262 1.47 -15.18 -1.91
CA ARG A 262 0.03 -15.07 -1.64
C ARG A 262 -0.79 -15.84 -2.68
N GLN A 263 -2.05 -16.11 -2.33
CA GLN A 263 -3.03 -16.58 -3.30
C GLN A 263 -3.69 -15.36 -3.95
N LEU A 264 -3.46 -15.18 -5.24
CA LEU A 264 -4.13 -14.18 -6.06
C LEU A 264 -5.32 -14.83 -6.76
N SER A 265 -6.44 -14.11 -6.84
CA SER A 265 -7.55 -14.55 -7.69
C SER A 265 -7.20 -14.38 -9.17
N PRO A 266 -7.80 -15.16 -10.08
CA PRO A 266 -7.64 -14.94 -11.53
C PRO A 266 -8.03 -13.52 -11.98
N ASP A 267 -9.04 -12.94 -11.33
CA ASP A 267 -9.50 -11.57 -11.60
C ASP A 267 -8.44 -10.54 -11.20
N ASP A 268 -7.72 -10.75 -10.09
CA ASP A 268 -6.62 -9.89 -9.67
C ASP A 268 -5.46 -9.93 -10.68
N ILE A 269 -5.11 -11.13 -11.16
CA ILE A 269 -4.06 -11.29 -12.19
C ILE A 269 -4.48 -10.55 -13.46
N SER A 270 -5.71 -10.76 -13.93
CA SER A 270 -6.21 -10.13 -15.15
C SER A 270 -6.28 -8.61 -15.04
N SER A 271 -6.73 -8.10 -13.90
CA SER A 271 -6.79 -6.67 -13.59
C SER A 271 -5.39 -6.03 -13.58
N GLN A 272 -4.38 -6.66 -12.99
CA GLN A 272 -3.02 -6.14 -13.01
C GLN A 272 -2.42 -6.18 -14.42
N LEU A 273 -2.63 -7.27 -15.17
CA LEU A 273 -2.14 -7.38 -16.54
C LEU A 273 -2.78 -6.38 -17.50
N SER A 274 -4.08 -6.11 -17.37
CA SER A 274 -4.78 -5.14 -18.22
C SER A 274 -4.18 -3.73 -18.05
N MET A 275 -3.82 -3.35 -16.82
CA MET A 275 -3.14 -2.08 -16.54
C MET A 275 -1.72 -2.04 -17.11
N LEU A 276 -0.95 -3.11 -16.94
CA LEU A 276 0.41 -3.18 -17.48
C LEU A 276 0.43 -3.08 -19.01
N ARG A 277 -0.59 -3.63 -19.67
CA ARG A 277 -0.79 -3.53 -21.13
C ARG A 277 -1.12 -2.13 -21.62
N LEU A 278 -1.54 -1.21 -20.76
CA LEU A 278 -1.72 0.19 -21.16
C LEU A 278 -0.39 0.89 -21.47
N ASN A 279 0.75 0.27 -21.12
CA ASN A 279 2.08 0.71 -21.55
C ASN A 279 2.71 -0.35 -22.46
N ASP A 280 2.37 -0.29 -23.75
CA ASP A 280 2.86 -1.22 -24.78
C ASP A 280 4.38 -1.35 -24.78
N ARG A 281 5.11 -0.23 -24.66
CA ARG A 281 6.58 -0.23 -24.68
C ARG A 281 7.13 -1.04 -23.51
N TYR A 282 6.64 -0.81 -22.29
CA TYR A 282 7.08 -1.56 -21.12
C TYR A 282 6.71 -3.05 -21.26
N PHE A 283 5.47 -3.33 -21.64
CA PHE A 283 4.93 -4.69 -21.72
C PHE A 283 5.68 -5.54 -22.76
N THR A 284 6.02 -4.95 -23.91
CA THR A 284 6.72 -5.67 -25.00
C THR A 284 8.23 -5.82 -24.76
N SER A 285 8.88 -4.86 -24.09
CA SER A 285 10.35 -4.83 -24.02
C SER A 285 10.96 -5.22 -22.67
N LEU A 286 10.22 -5.07 -21.56
CA LEU A 286 10.79 -5.22 -20.22
C LEU A 286 10.05 -6.25 -19.36
N PHE A 287 8.73 -6.35 -19.50
CA PHE A 287 7.91 -7.14 -18.58
C PHE A 287 8.34 -8.61 -18.46
N LEU A 288 8.61 -9.29 -19.59
CA LEU A 288 9.06 -10.69 -19.58
C LEU A 288 10.43 -10.85 -18.91
N THR A 289 11.35 -9.91 -19.13
CA THR A 289 12.67 -9.91 -18.49
C THR A 289 12.55 -9.70 -16.98
N GLU A 290 11.69 -8.78 -16.54
CA GLU A 290 11.42 -8.56 -15.10
C GLU A 290 10.73 -9.76 -14.45
N LEU A 291 9.78 -10.40 -15.12
CA LEU A 291 9.14 -11.64 -14.68
C LEU A 291 10.19 -12.73 -14.46
N ASN A 292 11.02 -13.01 -15.47
CA ASN A 292 12.04 -14.05 -15.38
C ASN A 292 13.05 -13.74 -14.25
N ARG A 293 13.51 -12.49 -14.15
CA ARG A 293 14.40 -12.05 -13.07
C ARG A 293 13.76 -12.24 -11.70
N SER A 294 12.51 -11.81 -11.53
CA SER A 294 11.79 -11.92 -10.25
C SER A 294 11.63 -13.38 -9.81
N LEU A 295 11.34 -14.29 -10.74
CA LEU A 295 11.27 -15.73 -10.46
C LEU A 295 12.64 -16.32 -10.09
N VAL A 296 13.69 -15.93 -10.80
CA VAL A 296 15.07 -16.36 -10.48
C VAL A 296 15.50 -15.86 -9.10
N ASP A 297 15.24 -14.59 -8.79
CA ASP A 297 15.58 -14.00 -7.49
C ASP A 297 14.78 -14.67 -6.35
N SER A 298 13.51 -14.95 -6.57
CA SER A 298 12.64 -15.67 -5.60
C SER A 298 13.12 -17.10 -5.37
N THR A 299 13.49 -17.84 -6.43
CA THR A 299 14.03 -19.21 -6.25
C THR A 299 15.36 -19.23 -5.51
N LYS A 300 16.25 -18.26 -5.77
CA LYS A 300 17.50 -18.11 -5.00
C LYS A 300 17.23 -17.81 -3.53
N HIS A 301 16.22 -16.99 -3.24
CA HIS A 301 15.83 -16.69 -1.87
C HIS A 301 15.46 -17.97 -1.11
N PHE A 302 14.56 -18.80 -1.64
CA PHE A 302 14.16 -20.06 -0.98
C PHE A 302 15.27 -21.13 -0.95
N ASP A 303 16.11 -21.21 -1.98
CA ASP A 303 17.22 -22.19 -2.01
C ASP A 303 18.32 -21.87 -0.98
N ASN A 304 18.58 -20.58 -0.71
CA ASN A 304 19.69 -20.13 0.13
C ASN A 304 19.25 -19.67 1.52
N ASN A 305 18.00 -19.93 1.93
CA ASN A 305 17.49 -19.34 3.15
C ASN A 305 17.96 -20.08 4.41
N GLU A 306 18.93 -19.51 5.11
CA GLU A 306 19.36 -19.97 6.43
C GLU A 306 18.28 -19.86 7.51
N ARG A 307 17.22 -19.05 7.28
CA ARG A 307 16.11 -18.86 8.22
C ARG A 307 15.05 -19.96 8.19
N GLY A 308 15.08 -20.83 7.18
CA GLY A 308 14.13 -21.93 7.04
C GLY A 308 12.75 -21.51 6.50
N ASP A 309 12.61 -20.36 5.82
CA ASP A 309 11.36 -20.09 5.10
C ASP A 309 11.25 -21.07 3.91
N GLU A 310 10.23 -21.90 3.93
CA GLU A 310 9.91 -22.84 2.84
C GLU A 310 8.82 -22.22 1.95
N TYR A 311 8.93 -22.46 0.64
CA TYR A 311 7.85 -22.11 -0.27
C TYR A 311 6.68 -23.06 -0.05
N ASP A 312 5.53 -22.53 0.36
CA ASP A 312 4.29 -23.28 0.50
C ASP A 312 3.12 -22.50 -0.12
N ALA A 313 2.92 -22.71 -1.42
CA ALA A 313 1.74 -22.22 -2.13
C ALA A 313 0.71 -23.33 -2.38
N GLY A 314 0.99 -24.54 -1.90
CA GLY A 314 0.19 -25.74 -2.15
C GLY A 314 -0.08 -25.99 -3.65
N PRO A 315 -1.19 -26.67 -3.98
CA PRO A 315 -1.60 -26.93 -5.37
C PRO A 315 -1.92 -25.68 -6.20
N GLN A 316 -2.09 -24.52 -5.57
CA GLN A 316 -2.54 -23.29 -6.22
C GLN A 316 -1.40 -22.53 -6.91
N GLY A 317 -0.17 -22.63 -6.41
CA GLY A 317 0.99 -21.92 -6.99
C GLY A 317 1.17 -22.22 -8.48
N ALA A 318 1.24 -23.50 -8.85
CA ALA A 318 1.35 -23.90 -10.27
C ALA A 318 0.14 -23.46 -11.12
N ARG A 319 -1.06 -23.36 -10.55
CA ARG A 319 -2.25 -22.89 -11.27
C ARG A 319 -2.20 -21.39 -11.52
N GLN A 320 -1.78 -20.60 -10.53
CA GLN A 320 -1.63 -19.15 -10.65
C GLN A 320 -0.55 -18.77 -11.68
N PHE A 321 0.59 -19.47 -11.68
CA PHE A 321 1.61 -19.26 -12.73
C PHE A 321 1.13 -19.68 -14.11
N LYS A 322 0.38 -20.79 -14.23
CA LYS A 322 -0.21 -21.20 -15.50
C LYS A 322 -1.18 -20.13 -16.02
N GLU A 323 -2.06 -19.64 -15.15
CA GLU A 323 -3.01 -18.58 -15.48
C GLU A 323 -2.29 -17.31 -15.97
N LEU A 324 -1.23 -16.90 -15.27
CA LEU A 324 -0.38 -15.80 -15.73
C LEU A 324 0.18 -16.08 -17.14
N PHE A 325 0.81 -17.24 -17.35
CA PHE A 325 1.45 -17.57 -18.64
C PHE A 325 0.47 -17.65 -19.80
N ASP A 326 -0.72 -18.23 -19.55
CA ASP A 326 -1.80 -18.31 -20.54
C ASP A 326 -2.31 -16.91 -20.88
N GLN A 327 -2.55 -16.05 -19.89
CA GLN A 327 -3.01 -14.68 -20.13
C GLN A 327 -1.96 -13.85 -20.87
N LEU A 328 -0.67 -14.07 -20.60
CA LEU A 328 0.43 -13.42 -21.31
C LEU A 328 0.61 -13.92 -22.75
N ALA A 329 -0.02 -15.05 -23.12
CA ALA A 329 0.13 -15.71 -24.41
C ALA A 329 1.61 -15.97 -24.77
N LEU A 330 2.39 -16.42 -23.78
CA LEU A 330 3.80 -16.72 -23.97
C LEU A 330 4.01 -17.82 -25.01
N SER A 331 4.98 -17.64 -25.90
CA SER A 331 5.33 -18.67 -26.86
C SER A 331 6.00 -19.86 -26.16
N ALA A 332 6.02 -21.02 -26.82
CA ALA A 332 6.75 -22.18 -26.29
C ALA A 332 8.25 -21.88 -26.05
N GLN A 333 8.84 -20.99 -26.87
CA GLN A 333 10.21 -20.54 -26.69
C GLN A 333 10.37 -19.67 -25.44
N ASP A 334 9.46 -18.73 -25.17
CA ASP A 334 9.49 -17.91 -23.96
C ASP A 334 9.39 -18.78 -22.70
N LEU A 335 8.47 -19.75 -22.73
CA LEU A 335 8.28 -20.71 -21.65
C LEU A 335 9.54 -21.58 -21.41
N ALA A 336 10.24 -21.99 -22.47
CA ALA A 336 11.49 -22.73 -22.35
C ALA A 336 12.63 -21.87 -21.77
N VAL A 337 12.73 -20.59 -22.13
CA VAL A 337 13.70 -19.66 -21.54
C VAL A 337 13.47 -19.49 -20.04
N ILE A 338 12.22 -19.38 -19.61
CA ILE A 338 11.86 -19.35 -18.18
C ILE A 338 12.25 -20.68 -17.51
N ALA A 339 11.97 -21.82 -18.14
CA ALA A 339 12.33 -23.14 -17.60
C ALA A 339 13.85 -23.27 -17.38
N MET A 340 14.65 -22.87 -18.38
CA MET A 340 16.12 -22.88 -18.30
C MET A 340 16.65 -21.96 -17.19
N SER A 341 16.06 -20.78 -17.04
CA SER A 341 16.48 -19.78 -16.05
C SER A 341 16.10 -20.17 -14.61
N VAL A 342 14.84 -20.54 -14.41
CA VAL A 342 14.25 -20.73 -13.08
C VAL A 342 14.48 -22.15 -12.57
N ALA A 343 14.05 -23.16 -13.32
CA ALA A 343 14.15 -24.55 -12.90
C ALA A 343 15.57 -25.10 -13.12
N GLY A 344 16.15 -24.90 -14.32
CA GLY A 344 17.49 -25.39 -14.67
C GLY A 344 18.65 -24.61 -14.04
N LYS A 345 18.43 -23.37 -13.56
CA LYS A 345 19.48 -22.44 -13.07
C LYS A 345 20.61 -22.20 -14.08
N TYR A 346 20.32 -22.26 -15.38
CA TYR A 346 21.36 -22.13 -16.40
C TYR A 346 21.89 -20.71 -16.46
N SER A 347 23.22 -20.59 -16.61
CA SER A 347 23.86 -19.31 -16.88
C SER A 347 23.43 -18.76 -18.24
N PRO A 348 23.49 -17.43 -18.46
CA PRO A 348 23.15 -16.84 -19.77
C PRO A 348 23.91 -17.47 -20.94
N GLY A 349 25.17 -17.88 -20.73
CA GLY A 349 25.95 -18.60 -21.74
C GLY A 349 25.36 -19.96 -22.10
N LYS A 350 25.01 -20.80 -21.09
CA LYS A 350 24.37 -22.10 -21.35
C LYS A 350 22.99 -21.95 -21.99
N GLN A 351 22.25 -20.90 -21.63
CA GLN A 351 20.97 -20.59 -22.29
C GLN A 351 21.18 -20.24 -23.76
N MET A 352 22.20 -19.44 -24.09
CA MET A 352 22.56 -19.11 -25.46
C MET A 352 22.87 -20.37 -26.28
N ASP A 353 23.67 -21.28 -25.73
CA ASP A 353 24.01 -22.54 -26.41
C ASP A 353 22.77 -23.43 -26.63
N LEU A 354 21.86 -23.49 -25.66
CA LEU A 354 20.64 -24.31 -25.75
C LEU A 354 19.57 -23.69 -26.66
N MET A 355 19.53 -22.37 -26.84
CA MET A 355 18.59 -21.71 -27.75
C MET A 355 18.80 -22.10 -29.22
N GLU A 356 19.93 -22.72 -29.57
CA GLU A 356 20.17 -23.29 -30.90
C GLU A 356 19.43 -24.62 -31.13
N LEU A 357 18.93 -25.26 -30.05
CA LEU A 357 18.22 -26.53 -30.11
C LEU A 357 16.70 -26.33 -30.26
N PRO A 358 15.94 -27.34 -30.74
CA PRO A 358 14.49 -27.33 -30.68
C PRO A 358 13.97 -27.17 -29.24
N VAL A 359 12.83 -26.49 -29.06
CA VAL A 359 12.21 -26.25 -27.74
C VAL A 359 12.04 -27.53 -26.93
N ALA A 360 11.66 -28.64 -27.58
CA ALA A 360 11.50 -29.93 -26.91
C ALA A 360 12.82 -30.42 -26.28
N ASP A 361 13.96 -30.23 -26.96
CA ASP A 361 15.28 -30.59 -26.44
C ASP A 361 15.73 -29.66 -25.32
N GLN A 362 15.44 -28.36 -25.45
CA GLN A 362 15.73 -27.37 -24.39
C GLN A 362 15.05 -27.76 -23.07
N VAL A 363 13.75 -28.08 -23.12
CA VAL A 363 12.97 -28.44 -21.93
C VAL A 363 13.35 -29.82 -21.41
N GLU A 364 13.66 -30.78 -22.29
CA GLU A 364 14.12 -32.12 -21.89
C GLU A 364 15.42 -32.06 -21.09
N MET A 365 16.37 -31.20 -21.49
CA MET A 365 17.60 -30.95 -20.73
C MET A 365 17.31 -30.40 -19.34
N VAL A 366 16.35 -29.47 -19.22
CA VAL A 366 15.90 -28.95 -17.92
C VAL A 366 15.31 -30.07 -17.07
N LEU A 367 14.45 -30.93 -17.63
CA LEU A 367 13.89 -32.08 -16.92
C LEU A 367 15.00 -33.05 -16.47
N ALA A 368 15.97 -33.35 -17.32
CA ALA A 368 17.07 -34.25 -17.01
C ALA A 368 17.98 -33.71 -15.89
N ASP A 369 18.22 -32.40 -15.83
CA ASP A 369 18.97 -31.75 -14.75
C ASP A 369 18.14 -31.72 -13.45
N VAL A 370 16.84 -31.37 -13.52
CA VAL A 370 15.94 -31.42 -12.36
C VAL A 370 15.85 -32.84 -11.80
N HIS A 371 15.78 -33.88 -12.64
CA HIS A 371 15.77 -35.27 -12.18
C HIS A 371 17.02 -35.64 -11.37
N ARG A 372 18.19 -35.17 -11.82
CA ARG A 372 19.48 -35.44 -11.17
C ARG A 372 19.59 -34.74 -9.81
N ASP A 373 19.12 -33.49 -9.74
CA ASP A 373 19.13 -32.71 -8.49
C ASP A 373 18.10 -33.24 -7.48
N SER A 374 16.94 -33.70 -7.97
CA SER A 374 15.77 -34.05 -7.14
C SER A 374 15.75 -35.51 -6.70
N MET A 375 16.90 -36.13 -6.40
CA MET A 375 17.11 -37.59 -6.25
C MET A 375 16.01 -38.42 -5.53
N VAL A 376 15.05 -37.82 -4.81
CA VAL A 376 13.95 -38.53 -4.15
C VAL A 376 12.52 -38.01 -4.41
N THR A 377 12.22 -36.72 -4.67
CA THR A 377 10.80 -36.32 -4.85
C THR A 377 10.61 -34.97 -5.56
N VAL A 378 9.93 -34.99 -6.70
CA VAL A 378 9.37 -33.77 -7.30
C VAL A 378 8.20 -33.32 -6.44
N ASN A 379 8.31 -32.13 -5.85
CA ASN A 379 7.27 -31.52 -5.04
C ASN A 379 6.84 -30.17 -5.64
N PRO A 380 5.83 -30.12 -6.52
CA PRO A 380 5.33 -28.87 -7.10
C PRO A 380 4.68 -27.95 -6.07
N GLU A 381 4.20 -28.49 -4.96
CA GLU A 381 3.44 -27.75 -3.95
C GLU A 381 4.36 -27.03 -2.96
N GLY A 382 5.45 -27.69 -2.56
CA GLY A 382 6.44 -27.18 -1.61
C GLY A 382 7.74 -26.66 -2.23
N ASN A 383 7.83 -26.54 -3.55
CA ASN A 383 9.02 -26.01 -4.21
C ASN A 383 8.66 -25.09 -5.39
N LEU A 384 9.10 -23.82 -5.30
CA LEU A 384 8.82 -22.80 -6.32
C LEU A 384 9.31 -23.21 -7.72
N ARG A 385 10.48 -23.85 -7.82
CA ARG A 385 11.07 -24.29 -9.10
C ARG A 385 10.17 -25.31 -9.78
N HIS A 386 9.69 -26.28 -9.01
CA HIS A 386 8.77 -27.32 -9.50
C HIS A 386 7.38 -26.76 -9.80
N SER A 387 6.90 -25.81 -8.99
CA SER A 387 5.66 -25.06 -9.22
C SER A 387 5.69 -24.34 -10.59
N VAL A 388 6.75 -23.57 -10.85
CA VAL A 388 6.95 -22.84 -12.11
C VAL A 388 7.10 -23.82 -13.28
N LEU A 389 7.89 -24.88 -13.12
CA LEU A 389 8.07 -25.90 -14.16
C LEU A 389 6.76 -26.65 -14.47
N SER A 390 5.95 -26.96 -13.45
CA SER A 390 4.62 -27.54 -13.62
C SER A 390 3.70 -26.61 -14.42
N ALA A 391 3.72 -25.31 -14.10
CA ALA A 391 2.94 -24.31 -14.83
C ALA A 391 3.36 -24.20 -16.30
N ILE A 392 4.66 -24.17 -16.56
CA ILE A 392 5.26 -24.15 -17.91
C ILE A 392 4.77 -25.34 -18.74
N LEU A 393 4.91 -26.57 -18.22
CA LEU A 393 4.46 -27.77 -18.94
C LEU A 393 2.95 -27.79 -19.18
N LYS A 394 2.15 -27.19 -18.30
CA LYS A 394 0.70 -27.09 -18.46
C LYS A 394 0.26 -25.98 -19.42
N ALA A 395 1.10 -24.96 -19.64
CA ALA A 395 0.84 -23.86 -20.57
C ALA A 395 1.35 -24.15 -22.00
N MET A 396 2.30 -25.08 -22.15
CA MET A 396 2.82 -25.48 -23.46
C MET A 396 1.79 -26.26 -24.30
N PRO A 397 1.92 -26.24 -25.65
CA PRO A 397 1.10 -27.07 -26.54
C PRO A 397 1.23 -28.57 -26.21
N VAL A 398 0.09 -29.29 -26.20
CA VAL A 398 0.01 -30.71 -25.80
C VAL A 398 0.91 -31.62 -26.65
N ASP A 399 1.04 -31.32 -27.95
CA ASP A 399 1.88 -32.10 -28.86
C ASP A 399 3.37 -31.99 -28.49
N LEU A 400 3.81 -30.78 -28.11
CA LEU A 400 5.18 -30.52 -27.68
C LEU A 400 5.49 -31.20 -26.34
N VAL A 401 4.57 -31.10 -25.37
CA VAL A 401 4.71 -31.79 -24.07
C VAL A 401 4.74 -33.31 -24.27
N SER A 402 3.95 -33.82 -25.21
CA SER A 402 3.99 -35.23 -25.60
C SER A 402 5.35 -35.61 -26.19
N GLU A 403 5.91 -34.82 -27.10
CA GLU A 403 7.25 -35.03 -27.65
C GLU A 403 8.32 -35.07 -26.55
N ILE A 404 8.34 -34.07 -25.66
CA ILE A 404 9.26 -33.98 -24.50
C ILE A 404 9.15 -35.25 -23.64
N SER A 405 7.91 -35.64 -23.29
CA SER A 405 7.67 -36.81 -22.45
C SER A 405 8.24 -38.09 -23.06
N GLN A 406 8.27 -38.22 -24.39
CA GLN A 406 8.69 -39.45 -25.04
C GLN A 406 10.21 -39.59 -25.23
N LYS A 407 11.01 -38.55 -24.95
CA LYS A 407 12.47 -38.58 -25.15
C LYS A 407 13.21 -39.51 -24.18
N SER A 408 12.76 -39.62 -22.93
CA SER A 408 13.39 -40.49 -21.93
C SER A 408 12.39 -40.95 -20.86
N ASP A 409 12.70 -42.07 -20.19
CA ASP A 409 11.87 -42.56 -19.07
C ASP A 409 11.83 -41.59 -17.89
N ALA A 410 12.93 -40.85 -17.67
CA ALA A 410 12.97 -39.77 -16.67
C ALA A 410 12.01 -38.64 -17.06
N SER A 411 12.00 -38.22 -18.34
CA SER A 411 11.09 -37.20 -18.84
C SER A 411 9.63 -37.63 -18.79
N ARG A 412 9.31 -38.91 -19.08
CA ARG A 412 7.95 -39.49 -18.88
C ARG A 412 7.50 -39.33 -17.44
N MET A 413 8.33 -39.78 -16.49
CA MET A 413 8.04 -39.71 -15.06
C MET A 413 7.86 -38.26 -14.59
N LEU A 414 8.79 -37.37 -14.92
CA LEU A 414 8.76 -35.98 -14.47
C LEU A 414 7.56 -35.23 -15.05
N THR A 415 7.30 -35.40 -16.36
CA THR A 415 6.14 -34.79 -17.01
C THR A 415 4.86 -35.28 -16.34
N TYR A 416 4.76 -36.58 -16.02
CA TYR A 416 3.63 -37.11 -15.26
C TYR A 416 3.50 -36.47 -13.88
N LYS A 417 4.56 -36.43 -13.07
CA LYS A 417 4.51 -35.88 -11.70
C LYS A 417 4.20 -34.38 -11.68
N LEU A 418 4.64 -33.63 -12.70
CA LEU A 418 4.40 -32.19 -12.80
C LEU A 418 3.02 -31.85 -13.38
N THR A 419 2.51 -32.64 -14.34
CA THR A 419 1.23 -32.34 -15.01
C THR A 419 0.03 -33.08 -14.40
N GLY A 420 0.26 -34.24 -13.78
CA GLY A 420 -0.77 -35.18 -13.34
C GLY A 420 -1.39 -36.01 -14.46
N GLN A 421 -0.91 -35.90 -15.70
CA GLN A 421 -1.53 -36.57 -16.86
C GLN A 421 -0.96 -37.97 -17.08
N LYS A 422 -1.77 -39.00 -16.79
CA LYS A 422 -1.39 -40.43 -16.90
C LYS A 422 -0.92 -40.85 -18.29
N SER A 423 -1.36 -40.15 -19.34
CA SER A 423 -0.95 -40.40 -20.73
C SER A 423 0.57 -40.35 -20.93
N HIS A 424 1.28 -39.51 -20.17
CA HIS A 424 2.74 -39.36 -20.29
C HIS A 424 3.53 -40.56 -19.78
N LEU A 425 2.94 -41.43 -18.95
CA LEU A 425 3.57 -42.67 -18.48
C LEU A 425 3.58 -43.78 -19.54
N ARG A 426 2.91 -43.58 -20.67
CA ARG A 426 2.84 -44.58 -21.73
C ARG A 426 4.24 -44.88 -22.26
N GLY A 427 4.61 -46.16 -22.21
CA GLY A 427 5.89 -46.67 -22.72
C GLY A 427 7.07 -46.56 -21.74
N LEU A 428 6.83 -46.26 -20.45
CA LEU A 428 7.87 -46.30 -19.42
C LEU A 428 8.40 -47.74 -19.25
N GLN A 429 9.71 -47.96 -19.45
CA GLN A 429 10.33 -49.29 -19.40
C GLN A 429 11.13 -49.52 -18.12
N ASN A 430 11.65 -48.47 -17.50
CA ASN A 430 12.44 -48.54 -16.28
C ASN A 430 11.57 -48.93 -15.08
N LYS A 431 11.68 -50.19 -14.66
CA LYS A 431 10.92 -50.76 -13.54
C LYS A 431 11.10 -49.99 -12.23
N LYS A 432 12.30 -49.48 -11.93
CA LYS A 432 12.55 -48.73 -10.70
C LYS A 432 11.77 -47.41 -10.66
N LEU A 433 11.73 -46.70 -11.79
CA LEU A 433 10.97 -45.46 -11.90
C LEU A 433 9.47 -45.74 -11.89
N LEU A 434 9.02 -46.81 -12.53
CA LEU A 434 7.63 -47.23 -12.50
C LEU A 434 7.17 -47.56 -11.08
N ASP A 435 7.94 -48.37 -10.34
CA ASP A 435 7.64 -48.73 -8.95
C ASP A 435 7.64 -47.49 -8.05
N SER A 436 8.58 -46.55 -8.25
CA SER A 436 8.61 -45.28 -7.51
C SER A 436 7.38 -44.42 -7.78
N VAL A 437 6.96 -44.28 -9.05
CA VAL A 437 5.77 -43.51 -9.41
C VAL A 437 4.51 -44.11 -8.82
N MET A 438 4.31 -45.42 -9.03
CA MET A 438 3.12 -46.15 -8.57
C MET A 438 3.08 -46.22 -7.04
N GLY A 439 4.22 -46.46 -6.39
CA GLY A 439 4.34 -46.45 -4.93
C GLY A 439 3.92 -45.11 -4.35
N SER A 440 4.49 -44.01 -4.88
CA SER A 440 4.13 -42.65 -4.46
C SER A 440 2.65 -42.33 -4.67
N ASP A 441 2.04 -42.75 -5.78
CA ASP A 441 0.61 -42.50 -6.05
C ASP A 441 -0.32 -43.33 -5.15
N LEU A 442 0.16 -44.49 -4.69
CA LEU A 442 -0.54 -45.35 -3.72
C LEU A 442 -0.27 -44.97 -2.26
N GLY A 443 0.65 -44.01 -2.01
CA GLY A 443 1.07 -43.62 -0.66
C GLY A 443 1.94 -44.66 0.06
N LEU A 444 2.68 -45.47 -0.69
CA LEU A 444 3.53 -46.58 -0.19
C LEU A 444 4.96 -46.16 0.13
#